data_AF-A0A5R8L837-F1
#
_entry.id   AF-A0A5R8L837-F1
#
_cell.length_a   1.000
_cell.length_b   1.000
_cell.length_c   1.000
_cell.angle_alpha   90.00
_cell.angle_beta   90.00
_cell.angle_gamma   90.00
#
_symmetry.space_group_name_H-M   'P 1'
#
loop_
_entity.id
_entity.type
_entity.pdbx_description
1 polymer ?
#
loop_
_entity_poly.entity_id
_entity_poly.type
_entity_poly.pdbx_seq_one_letter_code
_entity_poly.pdbx_strand_id
1 'polypeptide(L)'
;MVVLAGCGSPPWAQGGGQAAPSTTPSAAVVPVPAPVPNDLSSGSTERQVAAGAIAATVNYWSTLAMDRWTPTALKPVSISMATTVTPDDGQKVYLQRATMTAVPGNETQSFAPLAPQTDQGNPPGYLVLSPYSYSQTFNVGEVPADATFVTLQFTYEFLLQTTPTSSEFAKQTASDSITVAIARSAATPAD
;
A
#
# COMPACT_ATOMS: atom_id res chain seq x y z
N MET A 1 -4.93 55.07 -84.71
CA MET A 1 -3.98 54.19 -84.00
C MET A 1 -4.82 53.18 -83.21
N VAL A 2 -5.08 52.01 -83.80
CA VAL A 2 -4.46 50.70 -83.49
C VAL A 2 -5.16 49.97 -82.32
N VAL A 3 -5.70 48.81 -82.72
CA VAL A 3 -6.38 47.67 -82.07
C VAL A 3 -5.76 47.18 -80.74
N LEU A 4 -6.55 46.48 -79.89
CA LEU A 4 -6.53 45.00 -79.77
C LEU A 4 -7.44 44.46 -78.63
N ALA A 5 -8.04 43.31 -78.91
CA ALA A 5 -8.80 42.44 -78.01
C ALA A 5 -7.89 41.57 -77.11
N GLY A 6 -8.45 40.90 -76.09
CA GLY A 6 -7.79 39.73 -75.49
C GLY A 6 -8.31 39.29 -74.12
N CYS A 7 -8.99 38.14 -74.10
CA CYS A 7 -9.31 37.32 -72.93
C CYS A 7 -8.08 36.83 -72.17
N GLY A 8 -8.25 36.49 -70.89
CA GLY A 8 -7.36 35.53 -70.22
C GLY A 8 -7.37 35.66 -68.70
N SER A 9 -8.19 34.84 -68.03
CA SER A 9 -7.99 34.57 -66.61
C SER A 9 -6.58 33.99 -66.40
N PRO A 10 -5.82 34.43 -65.40
CA PRO A 10 -4.44 34.00 -65.21
C PRO A 10 -4.34 32.47 -65.00
N PRO A 11 -3.32 31.81 -65.57
CA PRO A 11 -3.21 30.34 -65.54
C PRO A 11 -2.96 29.75 -64.14
N TRP A 12 -2.66 30.57 -63.14
CA TRP A 12 -2.51 30.14 -61.75
C TRP A 12 -3.82 30.11 -60.96
N ALA A 13 -4.95 30.58 -61.53
CA ALA A 13 -6.27 30.44 -60.93
C ALA A 13 -6.79 28.99 -60.96
N GLN A 14 -6.07 28.07 -61.59
CA GLN A 14 -6.28 26.63 -61.52
C GLN A 14 -5.25 25.97 -60.61
N GLY A 15 -5.46 26.08 -59.30
CA GLY A 15 -4.55 25.48 -58.33
C GLY A 15 -4.98 25.56 -56.88
N GLY A 16 -6.27 25.72 -56.62
CA GLY A 16 -6.84 25.57 -55.28
C GLY A 16 -7.55 24.24 -55.18
N GLY A 17 -6.82 23.14 -55.36
CA GLY A 17 -7.33 21.83 -54.97
C GLY A 17 -7.84 21.93 -53.54
N GLN A 18 -9.09 21.54 -53.33
CA GLN A 18 -9.70 21.34 -52.03
C GLN A 18 -8.67 20.59 -51.15
N ALA A 19 -7.94 21.31 -50.29
CA ALA A 19 -7.13 20.66 -49.29
C ALA A 19 -8.13 19.94 -48.40
N ALA A 20 -8.21 18.62 -48.55
CA ALA A 20 -8.91 17.77 -47.61
C ALA A 20 -8.41 18.19 -46.21
N PRO A 21 -9.31 18.37 -45.23
CA PRO A 21 -8.87 18.65 -43.87
C PRO A 21 -7.89 17.56 -43.50
N SER A 22 -6.63 17.96 -43.32
CA SER A 22 -5.60 17.06 -42.84
C SER A 22 -6.00 16.73 -41.41
N THR A 23 -6.58 15.55 -41.22
CA THR A 23 -6.87 15.01 -39.90
C THR A 23 -5.52 14.74 -39.24
N THR A 24 -4.95 15.76 -38.58
CA THR A 24 -3.86 15.54 -37.64
C THR A 24 -4.34 14.48 -36.67
N PRO A 25 -3.65 13.33 -36.54
CA PRO A 25 -4.00 12.35 -35.54
C PRO A 25 -3.94 13.06 -34.18
N SER A 26 -5.11 13.24 -33.57
CA SER A 26 -5.16 13.65 -32.16
C SER A 26 -4.49 12.52 -31.40
N ALA A 27 -3.29 12.78 -30.86
CA ALA A 27 -2.60 11.84 -30.02
C ALA A 27 -3.56 11.47 -28.88
N ALA A 28 -4.04 10.23 -28.86
CA ALA A 28 -4.84 9.73 -27.77
C ALA A 28 -4.01 9.93 -26.50
N VAL A 29 -4.46 10.81 -25.61
CA VAL A 29 -3.86 10.98 -24.30
C VAL A 29 -4.14 9.67 -23.57
N VAL A 30 -3.13 8.79 -23.54
CA VAL A 30 -3.20 7.57 -22.75
C VAL A 30 -3.23 8.02 -21.30
N PRO A 31 -4.30 7.72 -20.53
CA PRO A 31 -4.33 8.06 -19.12
C PRO A 31 -3.18 7.33 -18.42
N VAL A 32 -2.37 8.09 -17.69
CA VAL A 32 -1.32 7.51 -16.83
C VAL A 32 -2.02 6.72 -15.72
N PRO A 33 -1.66 5.44 -15.48
CA PRO A 33 -2.22 4.67 -14.38
C PRO A 33 -2.06 5.41 -13.06
N ALA A 34 -3.08 5.37 -12.21
CA ALA A 34 -3.00 5.97 -10.89
C ALA A 34 -1.87 5.29 -10.09
N PRO A 35 -1.06 6.05 -9.32
CA PRO A 35 -0.03 5.45 -8.49
C PRO A 35 -0.63 4.44 -7.51
N VAL A 36 -0.06 3.24 -7.46
CA VAL A 36 -0.42 2.23 -6.46
C VAL A 36 -0.06 2.77 -5.06
N PRO A 37 -0.98 2.74 -4.08
CA PRO A 37 -0.67 3.15 -2.71
C PRO A 37 0.52 2.36 -2.14
N ASN A 38 1.46 3.06 -1.50
CA ASN A 38 2.60 2.43 -0.85
C ASN A 38 2.94 3.13 0.47
N ASP A 39 2.40 2.57 1.55
CA ASP A 39 2.64 3.04 2.92
C ASP A 39 4.12 2.93 3.33
N LEU A 40 4.89 2.01 2.73
CA LEU A 40 6.32 1.82 3.05
C LEU A 40 7.27 2.52 2.07
N SER A 41 6.76 3.45 1.26
CA SER A 41 7.55 4.16 0.24
C SER A 41 8.74 4.96 0.81
N SER A 42 8.62 5.48 2.04
CA SER A 42 9.70 6.15 2.79
C SER A 42 10.58 5.18 3.61
N GLY A 43 10.39 3.87 3.47
CA GLY A 43 11.07 2.81 4.23
C GLY A 43 10.35 2.38 5.50
N SER A 44 9.56 3.27 6.12
CA SER A 44 8.73 2.95 7.29
C SER A 44 7.49 3.84 7.35
N THR A 45 6.47 3.38 8.07
CA THR A 45 5.27 4.15 8.42
C THR A 45 4.92 3.94 9.88
N GLU A 46 4.41 4.98 10.53
CA GLU A 46 3.91 4.91 11.90
C GLU A 46 2.39 5.09 11.89
N ARG A 47 1.70 4.32 12.72
CA ARG A 47 0.26 4.36 12.91
C ARG A 47 -0.09 4.41 14.39
N GLN A 48 -1.15 5.13 14.72
CA GLN A 48 -1.81 5.01 16.01
C GLN A 48 -3.04 4.13 15.88
N VAL A 49 -3.11 3.09 16.70
CA VAL A 49 -4.20 2.12 16.70
C VAL A 49 -4.82 2.09 18.09
N ALA A 50 -6.12 2.37 18.18
CA ALA A 50 -6.83 2.42 19.45
C ALA A 50 -7.64 1.14 19.69
N ALA A 51 -7.66 0.68 20.93
CA ALA A 51 -8.53 -0.39 21.39
C ALA A 51 -9.05 -0.02 22.79
N GLY A 52 -10.29 0.45 22.89
CA GLY A 52 -10.83 0.90 24.18
C GLY A 52 -9.96 1.96 24.86
N ALA A 53 -9.42 1.63 26.03
CA ALA A 53 -8.55 2.51 26.83
C ALA A 53 -7.07 2.48 26.40
N ILE A 54 -6.69 1.56 25.49
CA ILE A 54 -5.33 1.41 25.01
C ILE A 54 -5.14 2.22 23.72
N ALA A 55 -4.06 3.01 23.66
CA ALA A 55 -3.53 3.56 22.42
C ALA A 55 -2.17 2.92 22.12
N ALA A 56 -2.09 2.21 20.99
CA ALA A 56 -0.88 1.59 20.48
C ALA A 56 -0.23 2.49 19.42
N THR A 57 1.06 2.76 19.57
CA THR A 57 1.88 3.34 18.51
C THR A 57 2.62 2.20 17.83
N VAL A 58 2.36 1.99 16.54
CA VAL A 58 2.92 0.90 15.76
C VAL A 58 3.76 1.46 14.63
N ASN A 59 5.02 1.05 14.57
CA ASN A 59 5.91 1.34 13.45
C ASN A 59 6.02 0.09 12.58
N TYR A 60 5.80 0.24 11.27
CA TYR A 60 5.94 -0.81 10.26
C TYR A 60 7.07 -0.45 9.32
N TRP A 61 7.92 -1.43 8.98
CA TRP A 61 8.97 -1.25 7.98
C TRP A 61 9.28 -2.55 7.26
N SER A 62 10.03 -2.46 6.16
CA SER A 62 10.63 -3.62 5.52
C SER A 62 12.14 -3.46 5.46
N THR A 63 12.87 -4.54 5.74
CA THR A 63 14.32 -4.60 5.49
C THR A 63 14.64 -4.88 4.03
N LEU A 64 13.64 -5.31 3.24
CA LEU A 64 13.77 -5.49 1.81
C LEU A 64 13.40 -4.19 1.10
N ALA A 65 14.29 -3.69 0.25
CA ALA A 65 14.06 -2.48 -0.53
C ALA A 65 12.81 -2.62 -1.42
N MET A 66 12.03 -1.54 -1.56
CA MET A 66 10.71 -1.58 -2.23
C MET A 66 10.79 -1.99 -3.71
N ASP A 67 11.89 -1.72 -4.39
CA ASP A 67 12.18 -2.17 -5.77
C ASP A 67 12.42 -3.69 -5.86
N ARG A 68 12.71 -4.33 -4.72
CA ARG A 68 12.90 -5.79 -4.59
C ARG A 68 11.67 -6.51 -4.08
N TRP A 69 10.58 -5.80 -3.78
CA TRP A 69 9.28 -6.38 -3.46
C TRP A 69 8.60 -6.94 -4.71
N THR A 70 9.15 -8.01 -5.29
CA THR A 70 8.59 -8.65 -6.49
C THR A 70 7.57 -9.75 -6.13
N PRO A 71 6.75 -10.23 -7.09
CA PRO A 71 5.77 -11.28 -6.82
C PRO A 71 6.37 -12.56 -6.21
N THR A 72 7.56 -12.95 -6.65
CA THR A 72 8.27 -14.17 -6.22
C THR A 72 9.20 -13.98 -5.03
N ALA A 73 9.44 -12.74 -4.58
CA ALA A 73 10.31 -12.50 -3.44
C ALA A 73 9.60 -12.81 -2.13
N LEU A 74 10.34 -13.33 -1.14
CA LEU A 74 9.90 -13.31 0.25
C LEU A 74 10.04 -11.88 0.78
N LYS A 75 8.94 -11.28 1.23
CA LYS A 75 8.88 -9.86 1.61
C LYS A 75 8.75 -9.75 3.13
N PRO A 76 9.85 -9.44 3.86
CA PRO A 76 9.82 -9.28 5.30
C PRO A 76 9.16 -7.95 5.69
N VAL A 77 8.24 -8.01 6.65
CA VAL A 77 7.57 -6.85 7.24
C VAL A 77 7.79 -6.90 8.73
N SER A 78 8.60 -5.97 9.22
CA SER A 78 8.91 -5.83 10.61
C SER A 78 7.98 -4.81 11.26
N ILE A 79 7.63 -5.07 12.51
CA ILE A 79 6.80 -4.20 13.32
C ILE A 79 7.46 -3.95 14.66
N SER A 80 7.22 -2.77 15.22
CA SER A 80 7.49 -2.45 16.61
C SER A 80 6.27 -1.73 17.18
N MET A 81 5.89 -2.06 18.40
CA MET A 81 4.70 -1.51 19.04
C MET A 81 4.94 -1.27 20.51
N ALA A 82 4.57 -0.07 20.96
CA ALA A 82 4.42 0.25 22.37
C ALA A 82 3.03 0.86 22.61
N THR A 83 2.50 0.69 23.81
CA THR A 83 1.18 1.19 24.18
C THR A 83 1.25 2.20 25.31
N THR A 84 0.17 2.96 25.40
CA THR A 84 -0.23 3.78 26.53
C THR A 84 -1.66 3.40 26.92
N VAL A 85 -2.07 3.72 28.15
CA VAL A 85 -3.42 3.48 28.66
C VAL A 85 -3.98 4.76 29.25
N THR A 86 -5.29 4.99 29.13
CA THR A 86 -5.98 6.13 29.73
C THR A 86 -7.29 5.71 30.40
N PRO A 87 -7.52 6.03 31.69
CA PRO A 87 -6.56 6.62 32.62
C PRO A 87 -5.36 5.70 32.92
N ASP A 88 -4.23 6.28 33.29
CA ASP A 88 -3.04 5.54 33.74
C ASP A 88 -3.06 5.44 35.27
N ASP A 89 -3.80 4.46 35.80
CA ASP A 89 -3.87 4.21 37.23
C ASP A 89 -2.86 3.13 37.67
N GLY A 90 -1.91 2.75 36.80
CA GLY A 90 -0.91 1.70 37.07
C GLY A 90 -1.32 0.29 36.61
N GLN A 91 -2.36 0.17 35.78
CA GLN A 91 -2.71 -1.09 35.09
C GLN A 91 -1.65 -1.44 34.04
N LYS A 92 -1.34 -2.73 33.87
CA LYS A 92 -0.47 -3.21 32.78
C LYS A 92 -1.28 -3.55 31.54
N VAL A 93 -0.63 -3.40 30.39
CA VAL A 93 -1.16 -3.80 29.09
C VAL A 93 -0.30 -4.91 28.51
N TYR A 94 -0.93 -6.03 28.17
CA TYR A 94 -0.27 -7.17 27.55
C TYR A 94 -0.78 -7.38 26.13
N LEU A 95 0.10 -7.69 25.18
CA LEU A 95 -0.27 -8.21 23.88
C LEU A 95 -0.36 -9.73 23.97
N GLN A 96 -1.56 -10.27 23.82
CA GLN A 96 -1.79 -11.71 23.82
C GLN A 96 -1.46 -12.30 22.46
N ARG A 97 -1.87 -11.62 21.38
CA ARG A 97 -1.74 -12.12 20.01
C ARG A 97 -1.60 -10.98 19.00
N ALA A 98 -0.67 -11.14 18.07
CA ALA A 98 -0.59 -10.36 16.84
C ALA A 98 -0.74 -11.28 15.63
N THR A 99 -1.66 -10.95 14.74
CA THR A 99 -1.91 -11.71 13.51
C THR A 99 -1.76 -10.80 12.30
N MET A 100 -1.05 -11.28 11.27
CA MET A 100 -0.93 -10.63 9.97
C MET A 100 -1.52 -11.54 8.88
N THR A 101 -2.42 -10.99 8.07
CA THR A 101 -2.93 -11.63 6.86
C THR A 101 -2.60 -10.76 5.65
N ALA A 102 -1.96 -11.35 4.65
CA ALA A 102 -1.63 -10.66 3.41
C ALA A 102 -2.68 -10.95 2.33
N VAL A 103 -3.25 -9.89 1.74
CA VAL A 103 -4.23 -9.98 0.66
C VAL A 103 -3.63 -9.31 -0.57
N PRO A 104 -3.12 -10.07 -1.55
CA PRO A 104 -2.63 -9.50 -2.80
C PRO A 104 -3.79 -8.95 -3.61
N GLY A 105 -3.53 -7.91 -4.40
CA GLY A 105 -4.53 -7.30 -5.27
C GLY A 105 -3.91 -6.58 -6.45
N ASN A 106 -4.77 -6.16 -7.36
CA ASN A 106 -4.46 -5.20 -8.41
C ASN A 106 -5.64 -4.25 -8.59
N GLU A 107 -5.62 -3.45 -9.66
CA GLU A 107 -6.64 -2.42 -9.92
C GLU A 107 -8.05 -3.00 -10.10
N THR A 108 -8.19 -4.25 -10.52
CA THR A 108 -9.48 -4.84 -10.92
C THR A 108 -10.01 -5.86 -9.94
N GLN A 109 -9.15 -6.48 -9.13
CA GLN A 109 -9.54 -7.54 -8.21
C GLN A 109 -8.61 -7.69 -7.01
N SER A 110 -9.15 -8.30 -5.96
CA SER A 110 -8.37 -8.91 -4.87
C SER A 110 -8.19 -10.39 -5.15
N PHE A 111 -6.99 -10.90 -4.88
CA PHE A 111 -6.68 -12.32 -4.96
C PHE A 111 -6.99 -13.03 -3.64
N ALA A 112 -6.84 -14.35 -3.63
CA ALA A 112 -6.98 -15.15 -2.42
C ALA A 112 -5.98 -14.68 -1.34
N PRO A 113 -6.43 -14.48 -0.08
CA PRO A 113 -5.52 -14.18 1.02
C PRO A 113 -4.50 -15.29 1.24
N LEU A 114 -3.28 -14.91 1.60
CA LEU A 114 -2.27 -15.84 2.09
C LEU A 114 -2.67 -16.35 3.49
N ALA A 115 -2.11 -17.49 3.88
CA ALA A 115 -2.33 -18.04 5.22
C ALA A 115 -1.91 -17.02 6.30
N PRO A 116 -2.74 -16.82 7.34
CA PRO A 116 -2.43 -15.87 8.40
C PRO A 116 -1.19 -16.31 9.18
N GLN A 117 -0.34 -15.36 9.51
CA GLN A 117 0.79 -15.55 10.41
C GLN A 117 0.43 -15.00 11.77
N THR A 118 0.67 -15.77 12.82
CA THR A 118 0.29 -15.42 14.18
C THR A 118 1.48 -15.58 15.11
N ASP A 119 1.74 -14.56 15.91
CA ASP A 119 2.58 -14.64 17.09
C ASP A 119 1.70 -14.48 18.33
N GLN A 120 1.89 -15.37 19.29
CA GLN A 120 1.08 -15.48 20.49
C GLN A 120 1.98 -15.65 21.71
N GLY A 121 1.81 -14.76 22.69
CA GLY A 121 2.54 -14.81 23.94
C GLY A 121 2.00 -15.89 24.88
N ASN A 122 2.88 -16.41 25.75
CA ASN A 122 2.46 -17.20 26.90
C ASN A 122 1.62 -16.34 27.87
N PRO A 123 0.61 -16.89 28.56
CA PRO A 123 -0.22 -16.13 29.48
C PRO A 123 0.60 -15.29 30.49
N PRO A 124 0.24 -14.02 30.74
CA PRO A 124 -0.89 -13.28 30.16
C PRO A 124 -0.64 -12.72 28.74
N GLY A 125 0.60 -12.68 28.29
CA GLY A 125 1.02 -12.12 27.00
C GLY A 125 2.33 -11.36 27.13
N TYR A 126 2.76 -10.70 26.06
CA TYR A 126 3.93 -9.81 26.08
C TYR A 126 3.58 -8.48 26.74
N LEU A 127 4.37 -8.00 27.70
CA LEU A 127 4.16 -6.65 28.26
C LEU A 127 4.52 -5.60 27.21
N VAL A 128 3.56 -4.75 26.84
CA VAL A 128 3.73 -3.75 25.76
C VAL A 128 3.42 -2.32 26.21
N LEU A 129 3.17 -2.12 27.50
CA LEU A 129 3.06 -0.78 28.07
C LEU A 129 4.44 -0.13 28.11
N SER A 130 4.55 1.10 27.60
CA SER A 130 5.80 1.86 27.58
C SER A 130 6.47 1.88 28.97
N PRO A 131 7.80 1.70 29.06
CA PRO A 131 8.79 1.70 27.97
C PRO A 131 9.00 0.34 27.28
N TYR A 132 8.22 -0.69 27.64
CA TYR A 132 8.32 -2.00 27.00
C TYR A 132 7.64 -1.98 25.63
N SER A 133 8.25 -2.65 24.66
CA SER A 133 7.74 -2.73 23.30
C SER A 133 7.74 -4.16 22.80
N TYR A 134 6.76 -4.48 21.96
CA TYR A 134 6.72 -5.68 21.15
C TYR A 134 7.43 -5.42 19.82
N SER A 135 8.17 -6.42 19.31
CA SER A 135 8.77 -6.37 17.97
C SER A 135 8.69 -7.74 17.31
N GLN A 136 8.29 -7.79 16.04
CA GLN A 136 8.13 -9.04 15.28
C GLN A 136 8.39 -8.80 13.79
N THR A 137 8.81 -9.84 13.07
CA THR A 137 8.85 -9.82 11.60
C THR A 137 7.92 -10.89 11.04
N PHE A 138 7.01 -10.47 10.18
CA PHE A 138 6.14 -11.33 9.38
C PHE A 138 6.70 -11.43 7.97
N ASN A 139 6.51 -12.57 7.30
CA ASN A 139 7.04 -12.79 5.96
C ASN A 139 5.89 -12.99 4.99
N VAL A 140 5.69 -12.03 4.09
CA VAL A 140 4.72 -12.17 3.01
C VAL A 140 5.35 -13.05 1.93
N GLY A 141 4.72 -14.19 1.67
CA GLY A 141 5.16 -15.17 0.68
C GLY A 141 5.01 -14.69 -0.75
N GLU A 142 5.13 -15.63 -1.68
CA GLU A 142 4.85 -15.38 -3.09
C GLU A 142 3.39 -14.98 -3.28
N VAL A 143 3.16 -14.11 -4.26
CA VAL A 143 1.82 -13.66 -4.64
C VAL A 143 1.64 -13.84 -6.16
N PRO A 144 0.40 -13.83 -6.67
CA PRO A 144 0.16 -13.93 -8.11
C PRO A 144 0.97 -12.90 -8.91
N ALA A 145 1.47 -13.29 -10.09
CA ALA A 145 2.31 -12.44 -10.93
C ALA A 145 1.60 -11.13 -11.34
N ASP A 146 0.28 -11.16 -11.44
CA ASP A 146 -0.56 -10.01 -11.80
C ASP A 146 -0.90 -9.10 -10.61
N ALA A 147 -0.45 -9.44 -9.39
CA ALA A 147 -0.62 -8.57 -8.22
C ALA A 147 0.29 -7.34 -8.34
N THR A 148 -0.28 -6.17 -8.11
CA THR A 148 0.43 -4.89 -8.13
C THR A 148 0.62 -4.29 -6.74
N PHE A 149 -0.12 -4.79 -5.76
CA PHE A 149 0.04 -4.48 -4.35
C PHE A 149 -0.31 -5.67 -3.48
N VAL A 150 0.06 -5.55 -2.20
CA VAL A 150 -0.46 -6.39 -1.13
C VAL A 150 -1.00 -5.50 -0.03
N THR A 151 -2.22 -5.79 0.44
CA THR A 151 -2.78 -5.20 1.65
C THR A 151 -2.46 -6.13 2.82
N LEU A 152 -1.76 -5.61 3.82
CA LEU A 152 -1.38 -6.32 5.03
C LEU A 152 -2.37 -5.93 6.12
N GLN A 153 -3.14 -6.91 6.58
CA GLN A 153 -4.15 -6.74 7.61
C GLN A 153 -3.61 -7.25 8.93
N PHE A 154 -3.49 -6.35 9.90
CA PHE A 154 -3.02 -6.66 11.24
C PHE A 154 -4.18 -6.70 12.22
N THR A 155 -4.16 -7.66 13.13
CA THR A 155 -5.06 -7.73 14.28
C THR A 155 -4.23 -7.90 15.55
N TYR A 156 -4.48 -7.05 16.53
CA TYR A 156 -3.83 -7.02 17.82
C TYR A 156 -4.86 -7.31 18.90
N GLU A 157 -4.59 -8.32 19.72
CA GLU A 157 -5.42 -8.67 20.87
C GLU A 157 -4.65 -8.36 22.14
N PHE A 158 -5.14 -7.37 22.86
CA PHE A 158 -4.59 -6.90 24.12
C PHE A 158 -5.39 -7.41 25.31
N LEU A 159 -4.70 -7.56 26.43
CA LEU A 159 -5.26 -7.76 27.76
C LEU A 159 -4.86 -6.58 28.63
N LEU A 160 -5.85 -5.79 29.06
CA LEU A 160 -5.69 -4.72 30.04
C LEU A 160 -6.03 -5.27 31.43
N GLN A 161 -5.16 -5.09 32.43
CA GLN A 161 -5.52 -5.39 33.81
C GLN A 161 -6.74 -4.56 34.25
N THR A 162 -7.73 -5.17 34.88
CA THR A 162 -8.94 -4.45 35.33
C THR A 162 -8.64 -3.46 36.46
N THR A 163 -7.68 -3.81 37.32
CA THR A 163 -7.10 -2.95 38.37
C THR A 163 -5.60 -3.22 38.48
N PRO A 164 -4.79 -2.29 39.01
CA PRO A 164 -3.35 -2.50 39.19
C PRO A 164 -3.06 -3.80 39.95
N THR A 165 -2.10 -4.59 39.47
CA THR A 165 -1.70 -5.90 40.03
C THR A 165 -2.71 -7.04 39.90
N SER A 166 -3.89 -6.81 39.33
CA SER A 166 -4.92 -7.84 39.14
C SER A 166 -4.51 -8.97 38.17
N SER A 167 -5.02 -10.17 38.42
CA SER A 167 -4.99 -11.30 37.48
C SER A 167 -6.24 -11.39 36.59
N GLU A 168 -7.15 -10.43 36.71
CA GLU A 168 -8.31 -10.29 35.84
C GLU A 168 -8.02 -9.27 34.74
N PHE A 169 -8.41 -9.61 33.52
CA PHE A 169 -8.09 -8.84 32.33
C PHE A 169 -9.33 -8.54 31.49
N ALA A 170 -9.40 -7.32 30.99
CA ALA A 170 -10.31 -6.93 29.93
C ALA A 170 -9.64 -7.17 28.57
N LYS A 171 -10.27 -7.97 27.71
CA LYS A 171 -9.82 -8.16 26.33
C LYS A 171 -10.18 -6.94 25.49
N GLN A 172 -9.21 -6.44 24.74
CA GLN A 172 -9.38 -5.35 23.79
C GLN A 172 -8.76 -5.76 22.44
N THR A 173 -9.47 -5.53 21.34
CA THR A 173 -8.99 -5.89 20.00
C THR A 173 -8.89 -4.63 19.16
N ALA A 174 -7.80 -4.53 18.42
CA ALA A 174 -7.55 -3.49 17.42
C ALA A 174 -7.17 -4.14 16.10
N SER A 175 -7.48 -3.46 15.00
CA SER A 175 -7.06 -3.86 13.66
C SER A 175 -6.49 -2.66 12.93
N ASP A 176 -5.50 -2.91 12.08
CA ASP A 176 -4.90 -1.92 11.19
C ASP A 176 -4.66 -2.53 9.81
N SER A 177 -4.52 -1.68 8.79
CA SER A 177 -4.11 -2.12 7.47
C SER A 177 -3.15 -1.15 6.78
N ILE A 178 -2.14 -1.73 6.12
CA ILE A 178 -1.21 -1.00 5.27
C ILE A 178 -1.19 -1.64 3.89
N THR A 179 -1.02 -0.82 2.85
CA THR A 179 -0.86 -1.27 1.47
C THR A 179 0.58 -1.04 1.02
N VAL A 180 1.19 -2.08 0.47
CA VAL A 180 2.56 -2.03 -0.04
C VAL A 180 2.55 -2.40 -1.52
N ALA A 181 3.15 -1.56 -2.34
CA ALA A 181 3.27 -1.80 -3.77
C ALA A 181 4.22 -2.98 -4.07
N ILE A 182 3.94 -3.69 -5.15
CA ILE A 182 4.78 -4.76 -5.66
C ILE A 182 5.55 -4.22 -6.87
N ALA A 183 6.87 -4.31 -6.80
CA ALA A 183 7.75 -3.94 -7.90
C ALA A 183 7.53 -4.88 -9.09
N ARG A 184 7.27 -4.28 -10.25
CA ARG A 184 7.32 -4.97 -11.53
C ARG A 184 8.78 -5.02 -11.96
N SER A 185 9.30 -6.21 -12.25
CA SER A 185 10.57 -6.31 -12.97
C SER A 185 10.43 -5.53 -14.28
N ALA A 186 11.35 -4.62 -14.57
CA ALA A 186 11.37 -3.94 -15.86
C ALA A 186 11.46 -5.01 -16.95
N ALA A 187 10.46 -5.06 -17.84
CA ALA A 187 10.57 -5.88 -19.04
C ALA A 187 11.74 -5.30 -19.85
N THR A 188 12.79 -6.09 -20.07
CA THR A 188 13.82 -5.76 -21.06
C THR A 188 13.11 -5.53 -22.39
N PRO A 189 13.25 -4.36 -23.04
CA PRO A 189 12.72 -4.17 -24.39
C PRO A 189 13.37 -5.22 -25.29
N ALA A 190 12.55 -5.97 -26.03
CA ALA A 190 13.06 -6.78 -27.12
C ALA A 190 13.51 -5.82 -28.23
N ASP A 191 14.79 -5.87 -28.59
CA ASP A 191 15.35 -5.29 -29.82
C ASP A 191 14.80 -6.02 -31.06
#